data_AF-A0A955QLI6-F1
#
_entry.id   AF-A0A955QLI6-F1
#
_cell.length_a   1.000
_cell.length_b   1.000
_cell.length_c   1.000
_cell.angle_alpha   90.00
_cell.angle_beta   90.00
_cell.angle_gamma   90.00
#
_symmetry.space_group_name_H-M   'P 1'
#
loop_
_entity.id
_entity.type
_entity.pdbx_description
1 polymer ?
#
loop_
_entity_poly.entity_id
_entity_poly.type
_entity_poly.pdbx_seq_one_letter_code
_entity_poly.pdbx_strand_id
1 'polypeptide(L)'
;VGYLGSSATGEMETAAGLRVQAMASTIADKIDRNLFERYGDPQSFGLNRIVGERYHWYSKENNAIAQTMNQYVATSGIYYLTILVDPVGDVMAVNSKDAKGNPIDTTALYAKKYADAPWFKALQAKEFTTKHHLLLPETIKPLGRLSKMCMWMRM
;
A
#
# COMPACT_ATOMS: atom_id res chain seq x y z
N VAL A 1 17.47 56.05 8.00
CA VAL A 1 17.37 55.12 6.85
C VAL A 1 17.80 53.70 7.19
N GLY A 2 18.93 53.49 7.90
CA GLY A 2 19.39 52.14 8.30
C GLY A 2 18.44 51.32 9.19
N TYR A 3 17.76 51.94 10.16
CA TYR A 3 16.82 51.25 11.05
C TYR A 3 15.59 50.69 10.31
N LEU A 4 15.03 51.45 9.37
CA LEU A 4 13.88 51.04 8.55
C LEU A 4 14.24 49.91 7.57
N GLY A 5 15.48 49.92 7.03
CA GLY A 5 15.97 48.82 6.20
C GLY A 5 16.19 47.53 6.98
N SER A 6 16.70 47.62 8.22
CA SER A 6 16.91 46.47 9.10
C SER A 6 15.59 45.83 9.54
N SER A 7 14.58 46.63 9.89
CA SER A 7 13.26 46.10 10.29
C SER A 7 12.53 45.44 9.13
N ALA A 8 12.55 46.06 7.94
CA ALA A 8 11.97 45.48 6.73
C ALA A 8 12.65 44.16 6.35
N THR A 9 13.97 44.06 6.51
CA THR A 9 14.71 42.81 6.25
C THR A 9 14.31 41.71 7.24
N GLY A 10 14.19 42.01 8.54
CA GLY A 10 13.76 41.04 9.55
C GLY A 10 12.31 40.57 9.36
N GLU A 11 11.41 41.45 8.92
CA GLU A 11 10.03 41.09 8.55
C GLU A 11 10.00 40.15 7.33
N MET A 12 10.84 40.42 6.31
CA MET A 12 10.97 39.56 5.13
C MET A 12 11.54 38.17 5.47
N GLU A 13 12.57 38.12 6.34
CA GLU A 13 13.14 36.85 6.83
C GLU A 13 12.10 36.03 7.60
N THR A 14 11.34 36.68 8.49
CA THR A 14 10.26 36.04 9.24
C THR A 14 9.16 35.52 8.32
N ALA A 15 8.73 36.35 7.35
CA ALA A 15 7.72 35.96 6.37
C ALA A 15 8.19 34.79 5.49
N ALA A 16 9.47 34.77 5.09
CA ALA A 16 10.06 33.64 4.37
C ALA A 16 10.08 32.36 5.23
N GLY A 17 10.49 32.47 6.50
CA GLY A 17 10.49 31.36 7.45
C GLY A 17 9.10 30.76 7.65
N LEU A 18 8.08 31.59 7.85
CA LEU A 18 6.69 31.16 7.99
C LEU A 18 6.16 30.46 6.72
N ARG A 19 6.53 30.95 5.54
CA ARG A 19 6.14 30.30 4.26
C ARG A 19 6.75 28.92 4.11
N VAL A 20 8.04 28.76 4.44
CA VAL A 20 8.72 27.46 4.41
C VAL A 20 8.08 26.50 5.40
N GLN A 21 7.78 26.96 6.62
CA GLN A 21 7.11 26.15 7.64
C GLN A 21 5.72 25.68 7.17
N ALA A 22 4.90 26.59 6.66
CA ALA A 22 3.55 26.27 6.18
C ALA A 22 3.58 25.27 5.02
N MET A 23 4.53 25.43 4.09
CA MET A 23 4.73 24.51 2.98
C MET A 23 5.22 23.13 3.46
N ALA A 24 6.18 23.09 4.38
CA ALA A 24 6.64 21.84 4.97
C ALA A 24 5.51 21.10 5.70
N SER A 25 4.69 21.80 6.49
CA SER A 25 3.50 21.21 7.13
C SER A 25 2.52 20.67 6.10
N THR A 26 2.22 21.44 5.05
CA THR A 26 1.31 21.01 3.97
C THR A 26 1.82 19.75 3.26
N ILE A 27 3.14 19.63 3.07
CA ILE A 27 3.75 18.43 2.49
C ILE A 27 3.62 17.25 3.45
N ALA A 28 3.93 17.45 4.74
CA ALA A 28 3.79 16.41 5.77
C ALA A 28 2.35 15.88 5.84
N ASP A 29 1.36 16.77 5.87
CA ASP A 29 -0.06 16.39 5.91
C ASP A 29 -0.48 15.55 4.69
N LYS A 30 0.04 15.90 3.49
CA LYS A 30 -0.23 15.14 2.26
C LYS A 30 0.43 13.77 2.29
N ILE A 31 1.64 13.67 2.82
CA ILE A 31 2.34 12.39 3.00
C ILE A 31 1.55 11.50 3.96
N ASP A 32 1.18 12.02 5.13
CA ASP A 32 0.46 11.27 6.15
C ASP A 32 -0.89 10.77 5.64
N ARG A 33 -1.66 11.64 4.97
CA ARG A 33 -2.93 11.26 4.35
C ARG A 33 -2.74 10.17 3.29
N ASN A 34 -1.72 10.30 2.43
CA ASN A 34 -1.47 9.30 1.39
C ASN A 34 -1.08 7.95 2.01
N LEU A 35 -0.17 7.95 2.99
CA LEU A 35 0.24 6.73 3.70
C LEU A 35 -0.95 6.07 4.42
N PHE A 36 -1.83 6.86 5.05
CA PHE A 36 -3.04 6.36 5.68
C PHE A 36 -3.98 5.67 4.68
N GLU A 37 -4.27 6.33 3.54
CA GLU A 37 -5.10 5.76 2.48
C GLU A 37 -4.48 4.46 1.91
N ARG A 38 -3.15 4.43 1.70
CA ARG A 38 -2.46 3.23 1.19
C ARG A 38 -2.40 2.10 2.21
N TYR A 39 -2.44 2.39 3.51
CA TYR A 39 -2.46 1.38 4.56
C TYR A 39 -3.81 0.65 4.64
N GLY A 40 -4.92 1.35 4.39
CA GLY A 40 -6.27 0.78 4.41
C GLY A 40 -6.57 -0.16 3.23
N ASP A 41 -6.06 0.14 2.04
CA ASP A 41 -6.39 -0.59 0.81
C ASP A 41 -6.11 -2.10 0.88
N PRO A 42 -4.91 -2.59 1.27
CA PRO A 42 -4.66 -4.02 1.40
C PRO A 42 -5.58 -4.71 2.42
N GLN A 43 -6.00 -4.01 3.47
CA GLN A 43 -6.93 -4.55 4.47
C GLN A 43 -8.31 -4.77 3.84
N SER A 44 -8.82 -3.76 3.12
CA SER A 44 -10.09 -3.87 2.41
C SER A 44 -10.06 -4.93 1.31
N PHE A 45 -8.97 -5.02 0.54
CA PHE A 45 -8.82 -6.06 -0.50
C PHE A 45 -8.73 -7.46 0.10
N GLY A 46 -8.08 -7.59 1.27
CA GLY A 46 -8.01 -8.83 2.04
C GLY A 46 -9.37 -9.38 2.47
N LEU A 47 -10.38 -8.53 2.60
CA LEU A 47 -11.75 -8.92 3.01
C LEU A 47 -12.61 -9.40 1.84
N ASN A 48 -12.16 -9.30 0.59
CA ASN A 48 -12.96 -9.77 -0.53
C ASN A 48 -13.14 -11.29 -0.47
N ARG A 49 -14.38 -11.78 -0.53
CA ARG A 49 -14.70 -13.22 -0.48
C ARG A 49 -13.85 -14.08 -1.42
N ILE A 50 -13.55 -13.58 -2.64
CA ILE A 50 -12.82 -14.35 -3.66
C ILE A 50 -11.42 -14.78 -3.21
N VAL A 51 -10.83 -14.00 -2.32
CA VAL A 51 -9.53 -14.29 -1.73
C VAL A 51 -9.56 -15.55 -0.88
N GLY A 52 -10.66 -15.80 -0.16
CA GLY A 52 -10.83 -17.00 0.67
C GLY A 52 -11.07 -18.27 -0.15
N GLU A 53 -11.36 -18.14 -1.44
CA GLU A 53 -11.64 -19.24 -2.34
C GLU A 53 -10.35 -19.88 -2.84
N ARG A 54 -9.80 -20.80 -2.03
CA ARG A 54 -8.46 -21.39 -2.23
C ARG A 54 -8.23 -22.08 -3.57
N TYR A 55 -9.28 -22.48 -4.28
CA TYR A 55 -9.14 -23.10 -5.59
C TYR A 55 -8.68 -22.11 -6.68
N HIS A 56 -8.79 -20.80 -6.45
CA HIS A 56 -8.20 -19.77 -7.31
C HIS A 56 -6.73 -19.50 -6.99
N TRP A 57 -6.22 -20.01 -5.88
CA TRP A 57 -4.84 -19.75 -5.47
C TRP A 57 -3.87 -20.44 -6.42
N TYR A 58 -2.80 -19.73 -6.79
CA TYR A 58 -1.76 -20.22 -7.71
C TYR A 58 -2.23 -20.50 -9.14
N SER A 59 -3.52 -20.30 -9.45
CA SER A 59 -3.99 -20.41 -10.82
C SER A 59 -3.43 -19.28 -11.67
N LYS A 60 -2.89 -19.62 -12.85
CA LYS A 60 -2.42 -18.65 -13.84
C LYS A 60 -3.49 -18.33 -14.89
N GLU A 61 -4.42 -19.26 -15.09
CA GLU A 61 -5.50 -19.15 -16.06
C GLU A 61 -6.83 -18.90 -15.36
N ASN A 62 -7.65 -17.98 -15.87
CA ASN A 62 -8.98 -17.67 -15.34
C ASN A 62 -9.03 -17.45 -13.81
N ASN A 63 -7.97 -16.88 -13.24
CA ASN A 63 -7.87 -16.62 -11.81
C ASN A 63 -8.79 -15.46 -11.41
N ALA A 64 -9.87 -15.76 -10.70
CA ALA A 64 -10.84 -14.75 -10.28
C ALA A 64 -10.24 -13.73 -9.29
N ILE A 65 -9.24 -14.13 -8.50
CA ILE A 65 -8.50 -13.20 -7.63
C ILE A 65 -7.74 -12.18 -8.49
N ALA A 66 -7.01 -12.64 -9.51
CA ALA A 66 -6.31 -11.75 -10.45
C ALA A 66 -7.27 -10.81 -11.20
N GLN A 67 -8.48 -11.29 -11.55
CA GLN A 67 -9.51 -10.47 -12.18
C GLN A 67 -10.03 -9.38 -11.25
N THR A 68 -10.29 -9.70 -9.97
CA THR A 68 -10.63 -8.72 -8.95
C THR A 68 -9.49 -7.72 -8.72
N MET A 69 -8.24 -8.18 -8.71
CA MET A 69 -7.06 -7.33 -8.60
C MET A 69 -6.94 -6.35 -9.78
N ASN A 70 -7.28 -6.78 -11.00
CA ASN A 70 -7.39 -5.88 -12.16
C ASN A 70 -8.44 -4.78 -11.94
N GLN A 71 -9.57 -5.09 -11.30
CA GLN A 71 -10.61 -4.11 -10.98
C GLN A 71 -10.11 -3.09 -9.94
N TYR A 72 -9.34 -3.53 -8.94
CA TYR A 72 -8.72 -2.62 -7.96
C TYR A 72 -7.75 -1.65 -8.61
N VAL A 73 -6.89 -2.17 -9.50
CA VAL A 73 -5.94 -1.36 -10.28
C VAL A 73 -6.66 -0.34 -11.16
N ALA A 74 -7.70 -0.76 -11.89
CA ALA A 74 -8.50 0.13 -12.74
C ALA A 74 -9.25 1.21 -11.95
N THR A 75 -9.81 0.86 -10.79
CA THR A 75 -10.62 1.79 -9.98
C THR A 75 -9.74 2.77 -9.21
N SER A 76 -8.59 2.31 -8.70
CA SER A 76 -7.71 3.14 -7.88
C SER A 76 -6.90 4.14 -8.70
N GLY A 77 -6.46 3.77 -9.91
CA GLY A 77 -5.68 4.63 -10.81
C GLY A 77 -4.24 4.92 -10.36
N ILE A 78 -3.84 4.50 -9.17
CA ILE A 78 -2.50 4.77 -8.61
C ILE A 78 -1.66 3.51 -8.36
N TYR A 79 -2.26 2.33 -8.45
CA TYR A 79 -1.52 1.07 -8.45
C TYR A 79 -1.22 0.65 -9.89
N TYR A 80 0.04 0.31 -10.14
CA TYR A 80 0.43 -0.40 -11.36
C TYR A 80 0.33 -1.92 -11.17
N LEU A 81 0.76 -2.39 -10.00
CA LEU A 81 0.84 -3.80 -9.66
C LEU A 81 0.29 -4.08 -8.28
N THR A 82 -0.36 -5.22 -8.16
CA THR A 82 -0.92 -5.79 -6.93
C THR A 82 -0.49 -7.26 -6.90
N ILE A 83 0.05 -7.72 -5.78
CA ILE A 83 0.55 -9.09 -5.59
C ILE A 83 -0.09 -9.67 -4.33
N LEU A 84 -0.65 -10.86 -4.44
CA LEU A 84 -1.11 -11.64 -3.32
C LEU A 84 -0.06 -12.69 -2.95
N VAL A 85 0.43 -12.63 -1.72
CA VAL A 85 1.45 -13.55 -1.19
C VAL A 85 0.88 -14.34 -0.02
N ASP A 86 1.18 -15.64 0.02
CA ASP A 86 0.74 -16.54 1.08
C ASP A 86 1.59 -16.40 2.37
N PRO A 87 1.20 -17.05 3.47
CA PRO A 87 1.92 -16.94 4.74
C PRO A 87 3.36 -17.50 4.74
N VAL A 88 3.74 -18.32 3.76
CA VAL A 88 5.12 -18.83 3.61
C VAL A 88 5.95 -18.04 2.59
N GLY A 89 5.34 -17.09 1.87
CA GLY A 89 6.02 -16.16 0.98
C GLY A 89 5.80 -16.45 -0.51
N ASP A 90 4.88 -17.34 -0.85
CA ASP A 90 4.62 -17.74 -2.23
C ASP A 90 3.62 -16.81 -2.91
N VAL A 91 3.88 -16.44 -4.16
CA VAL A 91 2.95 -15.61 -4.94
C VAL A 91 1.75 -16.44 -5.39
N MET A 92 0.58 -16.07 -4.90
CA MET A 92 -0.69 -16.75 -5.16
C MET A 92 -1.44 -16.17 -6.36
N ALA A 93 -1.41 -14.86 -6.52
CA ALA A 93 -2.08 -14.14 -7.60
C ALA A 93 -1.42 -12.78 -7.84
N VAL A 94 -1.50 -12.29 -9.08
CA VAL A 94 -1.02 -10.98 -9.49
C VAL A 94 -2.04 -10.40 -10.47
N ASN A 95 -2.27 -9.08 -10.46
CA ASN A 95 -3.03 -8.47 -11.56
C ASN A 95 -2.33 -8.75 -12.91
N SER A 96 -3.12 -8.88 -13.96
CA SER A 96 -2.65 -9.12 -15.33
C SER A 96 -2.97 -7.96 -16.27
N LYS A 97 -3.59 -6.90 -15.75
CA LYS A 97 -3.94 -5.70 -16.50
C LYS A 97 -3.56 -4.43 -15.74
N ASP A 98 -3.19 -3.40 -16.50
CA ASP A 98 -2.99 -2.04 -15.99
C ASP A 98 -4.33 -1.32 -15.76
N ALA A 99 -4.27 -0.07 -15.28
CA ALA A 99 -5.45 0.72 -14.97
C ALA A 99 -6.32 1.06 -16.21
N LYS A 100 -5.76 0.94 -17.42
CA LYS A 100 -6.46 1.14 -18.70
C LYS A 100 -6.99 -0.19 -19.28
N GLY A 101 -6.71 -1.31 -18.62
CA GLY A 101 -7.08 -2.64 -19.07
C GLY A 101 -6.09 -3.29 -20.04
N ASN A 102 -4.95 -2.66 -20.30
CA ASN A 102 -3.91 -3.25 -21.15
C ASN A 102 -3.25 -4.42 -20.40
N PRO A 103 -2.88 -5.51 -21.10
CA PRO A 103 -2.21 -6.64 -20.47
C PRO A 103 -0.84 -6.25 -19.94
N ILE A 104 -0.49 -6.79 -18.77
CA ILE A 104 0.86 -6.75 -18.18
C ILE A 104 1.34 -8.19 -18.08
N ASP A 105 2.56 -8.47 -18.54
CA ASP A 105 3.17 -9.79 -18.32
C ASP A 105 3.67 -9.90 -16.88
N THR A 106 2.93 -10.67 -16.08
CA THR A 106 3.25 -10.95 -14.68
C THR A 106 3.63 -12.42 -14.45
N THR A 107 3.86 -13.18 -15.52
CA THR A 107 4.14 -14.62 -15.46
C THR A 107 5.35 -14.94 -14.57
N ALA A 108 6.41 -14.14 -14.70
CA ALA A 108 7.64 -14.31 -13.94
C ALA A 108 7.46 -14.09 -12.43
N LEU A 109 6.43 -13.35 -12.01
CA LEU A 109 6.18 -13.04 -10.60
C LEU A 109 5.66 -14.25 -9.83
N TYR A 110 4.94 -15.16 -10.48
CA TYR A 110 4.46 -16.41 -9.86
C TYR A 110 5.61 -17.33 -9.42
N ALA A 111 6.82 -17.16 -9.96
CA ALA A 111 8.01 -17.89 -9.52
C ALA A 111 8.75 -17.23 -8.35
N LYS A 112 8.35 -16.01 -7.92
CA LYS A 112 9.00 -15.29 -6.83
C LYS A 112 8.59 -15.86 -5.47
N LYS A 113 9.54 -15.74 -4.53
CA LYS A 113 9.38 -16.09 -3.11
C LYS A 113 9.76 -14.87 -2.29
N TYR A 114 8.93 -14.51 -1.33
CA TYR A 114 9.11 -13.35 -0.47
C TYR A 114 9.41 -13.71 0.98
N ALA A 115 9.57 -15.00 1.31
CA ALA A 115 9.91 -15.48 2.65
C ALA A 115 11.09 -14.71 3.28
N ASP A 116 12.08 -14.35 2.47
CA ASP A 116 13.28 -13.66 2.92
C ASP A 116 13.24 -12.14 2.83
N ALA A 117 12.18 -11.57 2.25
CA ALA A 117 12.07 -10.13 2.09
C ALA A 117 11.94 -9.45 3.47
N PRO A 118 12.67 -8.35 3.74
CA PRO A 118 12.63 -7.68 5.05
C PRO A 118 11.22 -7.29 5.48
N TRP A 119 10.40 -6.79 4.54
CA TRP A 119 9.02 -6.43 4.80
C TRP A 119 8.15 -7.65 5.18
N PHE A 120 8.39 -8.81 4.55
CA PHE A 120 7.62 -10.02 4.82
C PHE A 120 7.99 -10.60 6.19
N LYS A 121 9.28 -10.61 6.53
CA LYS A 121 9.78 -10.99 7.86
C LYS A 121 9.20 -10.08 8.95
N ALA A 122 9.20 -8.76 8.75
CA ALA A 122 8.59 -7.80 9.67
C ALA A 122 7.09 -8.09 9.88
N LEU A 123 6.34 -8.31 8.79
CA LEU A 123 4.92 -8.68 8.86
C LEU A 123 4.71 -10.02 9.58
N GLN A 124 5.59 -10.99 9.37
CA GLN A 124 5.53 -12.26 10.08
C GLN A 124 5.74 -12.10 11.58
N ALA A 125 6.70 -11.26 11.98
CA ALA A 125 7.05 -10.90 13.34
C ALA A 125 6.06 -9.90 14.00
N LYS A 126 5.07 -9.39 13.24
CA LYS A 126 4.14 -8.34 13.68
C LYS A 126 4.83 -7.03 14.05
N GLU A 127 5.94 -6.73 13.37
CA GLU A 127 6.68 -5.49 13.48
C GLU A 127 6.08 -4.47 12.50
N PHE A 128 5.29 -3.53 13.04
CA PHE A 128 4.64 -2.48 12.26
C PHE A 128 5.24 -1.12 12.60
N THR A 129 5.33 -0.23 11.60
CA THR A 129 5.85 1.13 11.77
C THR A 129 4.88 2.07 12.49
N THR A 130 3.62 1.66 12.68
CA THR A 130 2.59 2.42 13.39
C THR A 130 1.92 1.57 14.46
N LYS A 131 1.62 2.17 15.61
CA LYS A 131 0.83 1.52 16.68
C LYS A 131 -0.67 1.54 16.42
N HIS A 132 -1.13 2.18 15.34
CA HIS A 132 -2.56 2.29 15.03
C HIS A 132 -3.09 0.93 14.53
N HIS A 133 -3.54 0.12 15.48
CA HIS A 133 -4.40 -1.02 15.25
C HIS A 133 -5.78 -0.51 14.84
N LEU A 134 -5.95 -0.21 13.56
CA LEU A 134 -7.28 -0.26 12.94
C LEU A 134 -7.64 -1.75 12.89
N LEU A 135 -8.28 -2.17 13.97
CA LEU A 135 -8.83 -3.49 14.18
C LEU A 135 -9.86 -3.74 13.07
N LEU A 136 -9.57 -4.70 12.20
CA LEU A 136 -10.65 -5.56 11.76
C LEU A 136 -11.32 -6.09 13.04
N PRO A 137 -12.65 -6.01 13.18
CA PRO A 137 -13.32 -6.41 14.42
C PRO A 137 -12.88 -7.82 14.84
N GLU A 138 -12.67 -8.02 16.14
CA GLU A 138 -12.26 -9.32 16.73
C GLU A 138 -13.20 -10.49 16.38
N THR A 139 -14.33 -10.22 15.74
CA THR A 139 -15.23 -11.22 15.15
C THR A 139 -14.59 -12.02 14.01
N ILE A 140 -13.45 -11.59 13.45
CA ILE A 140 -12.59 -12.44 12.62
C ILE A 140 -11.66 -13.28 13.51
N LYS A 141 -12.25 -14.10 14.39
CA LYS A 141 -11.56 -15.32 14.88
C LYS A 141 -11.18 -16.14 13.64
N PRO A 142 -9.99 -16.76 13.64
CA PRO A 142 -9.38 -17.24 12.41
C PRO A 142 -10.26 -18.32 11.82
N LEU A 143 -10.81 -18.08 10.62
CA LEU A 143 -10.82 -19.14 9.62
C LEU A 143 -9.36 -19.58 9.54
N GLY A 144 -9.08 -20.73 10.17
CA GLY A 144 -7.73 -21.20 10.44
C GLY A 144 -6.82 -20.93 9.26
N ARG A 145 -5.75 -20.16 9.52
CA ARG A 145 -4.58 -20.02 8.65
C ARG A 145 -4.73 -19.05 7.44
N LEU A 146 -5.50 -17.95 7.54
CA LEU A 146 -5.62 -16.94 6.46
C LEU A 146 -5.24 -15.49 6.81
N SER A 147 -4.72 -15.19 8.00
CA SER A 147 -4.55 -13.80 8.49
C SER A 147 -3.36 -13.01 7.92
N LYS A 148 -2.72 -13.40 6.82
CA LYS A 148 -1.51 -12.71 6.32
C LYS A 148 -1.52 -12.65 4.80
N MET A 149 -2.24 -11.68 4.26
CA MET A 149 -2.08 -11.27 2.87
C MET A 149 -1.32 -9.97 2.83
N CYS A 150 -0.20 -10.00 2.12
CA CYS A 150 0.65 -8.85 1.94
C CYS A 150 0.55 -8.44 0.48
N MET A 151 0.14 -7.19 0.26
CA MET A 151 0.09 -6.59 -1.05
C MET A 151 0.76 -5.23 -0.97
N TRP A 152 2.07 -5.18 -1.21
CA TRP A 152 2.80 -3.93 -1.39
C TRP A 152 3.93 -4.12 -2.41
N MET A 153 3.91 -3.30 -3.45
CA MET A 153 5.04 -3.08 -4.36
C MET A 153 5.60 -1.69 -4.07
N ARG A 154 6.91 -1.64 -3.81
CA ARG A 154 7.69 -0.41 -3.66
C ARG A 154 7.88 0.17 -5.07
N MET A 155 7.47 1.42 -5.28
CA MET A 155 7.94 2.23 -6.43
C MET A 155 9.38 2.67 -6.19
#